data_AF-A0A833RV24-F1
#
_entry.id   AF-A0A833RV24-F1
#
_cell.length_a   1.000
_cell.length_b   1.000
_cell.length_c   1.000
_cell.angle_alpha   90.00
_cell.angle_beta   90.00
_cell.angle_gamma   90.00
#
_symmetry.space_group_name_H-M   'P 1'
#
loop_
_entity.id
_entity.type
_entity.pdbx_description
1 polymer ?
#
loop_
_entity_poly.entity_id
_entity_poly.type
_entity_poly.pdbx_seq_one_letter_code
_entity_poly.pdbx_strand_id
1 'polypeptide(L)'
;MGNSLGFAAAQQILIFLYPLMKRVTYLPQAFLGITINWSALVGWTAVTGNLVNTNVFLPIYIGGVFWTIAYDTIYAHQDKKDDVKAGVKSSALRCSEIPRHTGL
;
A
#
# COMPACT_ATOMS: atom_id res chain seq x y z
N MET A 1 -21.56 15.00 5.36
CA MET A 1 -20.63 15.10 6.51
C MET A 1 -20.55 13.80 7.33
N GLY A 2 -21.65 13.08 7.60
CA GLY A 2 -21.60 11.82 8.36
C GLY A 2 -20.83 10.68 7.68
N ASN A 3 -21.01 10.50 6.36
CA ASN A 3 -20.38 9.38 5.63
C ASN A 3 -18.85 9.53 5.49
N SER A 4 -18.34 10.75 5.34
CA SER A 4 -16.90 11.02 5.19
C SER A 4 -16.11 10.71 6.46
N LEU A 5 -16.69 10.94 7.64
CA LEU A 5 -16.10 10.56 8.93
C LEU A 5 -15.97 9.05 9.08
N GLY A 6 -16.99 8.29 8.64
CA GLY A 6 -16.94 6.82 8.64
C GLY A 6 -15.82 6.27 7.76
N PHE A 7 -15.66 6.80 6.55
CA PHE A 7 -14.58 6.39 5.65
C PHE A 7 -13.19 6.79 6.17
N ALA A 8 -13.06 7.95 6.81
CA ALA A 8 -11.81 8.39 7.44
C ALA A 8 -11.43 7.51 8.65
N ALA A 9 -12.40 7.11 9.48
CA ALA A 9 -12.15 6.20 10.59
C ALA A 9 -11.66 4.82 10.10
N ALA A 10 -12.24 4.29 9.02
CA ALA A 10 -11.79 3.06 8.39
C ALA A 10 -10.35 3.17 7.83
N GLN A 11 -9.98 4.31 7.27
CA GLN A 11 -8.63 4.59 6.80
C GLN A 11 -7.59 4.48 7.92
N GLN A 12 -7.91 5.01 9.10
CA GLN A 12 -6.98 5.01 10.23
C GLN A 12 -6.61 3.60 10.66
N ILE A 13 -7.57 2.67 10.63
CA ILE A 13 -7.35 1.25 10.92
C ILE A 13 -6.35 0.64 9.91
N LEU A 14 -6.52 0.92 8.61
CA LEU A 14 -5.61 0.44 7.57
C LEU A 14 -4.19 0.97 7.75
N ILE A 15 -4.04 2.25 8.12
CA ILE A 15 -2.74 2.87 8.39
C ILE A 15 -2.05 2.20 9.57
N PHE A 16 -2.76 1.91 10.66
CA PHE A 16 -2.18 1.22 11.82
C PHE A 16 -1.83 -0.25 11.54
N LEU A 17 -2.52 -0.89 10.60
CA LEU A 17 -2.22 -2.26 10.17
C LEU A 17 -1.03 -2.33 9.19
N TYR A 18 -0.73 -1.25 8.46
CA TYR A 18 0.33 -1.23 7.45
C TYR A 18 1.73 -1.68 7.97
N PRO A 19 2.22 -1.26 9.15
CA PRO A 19 3.49 -1.75 9.69
C PRO A 19 3.51 -3.26 9.94
N LEU A 20 2.37 -3.87 10.28
CA LEU A 20 2.25 -5.31 10.51
C LEU A 20 2.30 -6.09 9.19
N MET A 21 1.77 -5.51 8.10
CA MET A 21 1.78 -6.14 6.78
C MET A 21 3.20 -6.35 6.24
N LYS A 22 4.16 -5.49 6.59
CA LYS A 22 5.59 -5.70 6.27
C LYS A 22 6.19 -6.95 6.94
N ARG A 23 5.56 -7.47 8.00
CA ARG A 23 6.01 -8.67 8.71
C ARG A 23 5.26 -9.94 8.29
N VAL A 24 4.02 -9.80 7.81
CA VAL A 24 3.13 -10.93 7.47
C VAL A 24 3.14 -11.25 5.97
N THR A 25 3.34 -10.26 5.10
CA THR A 25 3.11 -10.40 3.65
C THR A 25 4.33 -9.99 2.83
N TYR A 26 4.65 -10.74 1.78
CA TYR A 26 5.73 -10.42 0.84
C TYR A 26 5.36 -9.36 -0.20
N LEU A 27 4.11 -8.87 -0.19
CA LEU A 27 3.57 -7.86 -1.11
C LEU A 27 3.03 -6.65 -0.31
N PRO A 28 3.88 -5.96 0.49
CA PRO A 28 3.44 -4.77 1.23
C PRO A 28 2.95 -3.66 0.29
N GLN A 29 3.43 -3.66 -0.96
CA GLN A 29 3.07 -2.73 -2.04
C GLN A 29 1.56 -2.71 -2.34
N ALA A 30 0.93 -3.89 -2.36
CA ALA A 30 -0.51 -3.99 -2.62
C ALA A 30 -1.33 -3.38 -1.47
N PHE A 31 -0.89 -3.59 -0.23
CA PHE A 31 -1.57 -3.04 0.95
C PHE A 31 -1.36 -1.52 1.07
N LEU A 32 -0.17 -1.03 0.71
CA LEU A 32 0.13 0.40 0.63
C LEU A 32 -0.79 1.08 -0.39
N GLY A 33 -0.92 0.48 -1.58
CA GLY A 33 -1.81 0.98 -2.64
C GLY A 33 -3.25 1.09 -2.16
N ILE A 34 -3.79 0.05 -1.54
CA ILE A 34 -5.15 0.08 -0.98
C ILE A 34 -5.30 1.18 0.08
N THR A 35 -4.32 1.31 0.96
CA THR A 35 -4.38 2.26 2.08
C THR A 35 -4.33 3.72 1.62
N ILE A 36 -3.41 4.06 0.71
CA ILE A 36 -3.26 5.43 0.19
C ILE A 36 -4.45 5.80 -0.71
N ASN A 37 -4.88 4.91 -1.59
CA ASN A 37 -5.96 5.22 -2.53
C ASN A 37 -7.34 5.34 -1.84
N TRP A 38 -7.50 4.83 -0.61
CA TRP A 38 -8.70 5.05 0.20
C TRP A 38 -8.94 6.53 0.52
N SER A 39 -7.87 7.35 0.56
CA SER A 39 -7.97 8.79 0.78
C SER A 39 -8.73 9.52 -0.33
N ALA A 40 -8.73 9.00 -1.57
CA ALA A 40 -9.50 9.57 -2.68
C ALA A 40 -11.02 9.49 -2.42
N LEU A 41 -11.47 8.40 -1.77
CA LEU A 41 -12.88 8.22 -1.41
C LEU A 41 -13.29 9.17 -0.27
N VAL A 42 -12.40 9.35 0.72
CA VAL A 42 -12.60 10.33 1.80
C VAL A 42 -12.66 11.75 1.24
N GLY A 43 -11.74 12.11 0.34
CA GLY A 43 -11.71 13.43 -0.31
C GLY A 43 -12.96 13.72 -1.13
N TRP A 44 -13.42 12.77 -1.96
CA TRP A 44 -14.66 12.92 -2.73
C TRP A 44 -15.87 13.14 -1.81
N THR A 45 -16.07 12.25 -0.85
CA THR A 45 -17.22 12.32 0.06
C THR A 45 -17.20 13.58 0.94
N ALA A 46 -16.02 14.14 1.23
CA ALA A 46 -15.87 15.41 1.94
C ALA A 46 -16.26 16.63 1.09
N VAL A 47 -15.90 16.66 -0.19
CA VAL A 47 -16.19 17.80 -1.08
C VAL A 47 -17.63 17.77 -1.60
N THR A 48 -18.11 16.62 -2.06
CA THR A 48 -19.41 16.51 -2.73
C THR A 48 -20.57 16.19 -1.77
N GLY A 49 -20.27 15.71 -0.56
CA GLY A 49 -21.27 15.26 0.41
C GLY A 49 -22.06 14.00 0.01
N ASN A 50 -21.83 13.48 -1.20
CA ASN A 50 -22.49 12.33 -1.80
C ASN A 50 -21.58 11.11 -1.82
N LEU A 51 -22.19 9.92 -1.88
CA LEU A 51 -21.47 8.68 -2.13
C LEU A 51 -20.92 8.69 -3.56
N VAL A 52 -19.67 8.24 -3.73
CA VAL A 52 -19.03 8.20 -5.05
C VAL A 52 -19.81 7.26 -5.97
N ASN A 53 -20.02 7.67 -7.22
CA ASN A 53 -20.52 6.75 -8.24
C ASN A 53 -19.49 5.64 -8.46
N THR A 54 -19.88 4.40 -8.14
CA THR A 54 -19.01 3.22 -8.22
C THR A 54 -18.37 3.05 -9.60
N ASN A 55 -19.08 3.42 -10.67
CA ASN A 55 -18.58 3.25 -12.05
C ASN A 55 -17.41 4.18 -12.37
N VAL A 56 -17.30 5.32 -11.69
CA VAL A 56 -16.19 6.29 -11.86
C VAL A 56 -15.11 6.03 -10.82
N PHE A 57 -15.50 5.70 -9.60
CA PHE A 57 -14.57 5.44 -8.51
C PHE A 57 -13.69 4.21 -8.78
N LEU A 58 -14.32 3.11 -9.16
CA LEU A 58 -13.66 1.79 -9.20
C LEU A 58 -12.49 1.78 -10.20
N PRO A 59 -12.61 2.30 -11.43
CA PRO A 59 -11.47 2.34 -12.36
C PRO A 59 -10.34 3.25 -11.88
N ILE A 60 -10.65 4.41 -11.30
CA ILE A 60 -9.65 5.36 -10.79
C ILE A 60 -8.92 4.76 -9.59
N TYR A 61 -9.66 4.14 -8.66
CA TYR A 61 -9.12 3.49 -7.48
C TYR A 61 -8.22 2.32 -7.86
N ILE A 62 -8.67 1.44 -8.75
CA ILE A 62 -7.87 0.32 -9.23
C ILE A 62 -6.61 0.82 -9.95
N GLY A 63 -6.75 1.82 -10.83
CA GLY A 63 -5.62 2.44 -11.51
C GLY A 63 -4.60 3.04 -10.53
N GLY A 64 -5.07 3.72 -9.49
CA GLY A 64 -4.23 4.26 -8.43
C GLY A 64 -3.53 3.17 -7.60
N VAL A 65 -4.19 2.06 -7.31
CA VAL A 65 -3.56 0.90 -6.64
C VAL A 65 -2.46 0.30 -7.52
N PHE A 66 -2.72 0.11 -8.82
CA PHE A 66 -1.70 -0.38 -9.75
C PHE A 66 -0.53 0.58 -9.91
N TRP A 67 -0.80 1.89 -9.95
CA TRP A 67 0.25 2.92 -9.95
C TRP A 67 1.12 2.81 -8.69
N THR A 68 0.50 2.66 -7.52
CA THR A 68 1.23 2.42 -6.27
C THR A 68 2.08 1.18 -6.30
N ILE A 69 1.55 0.06 -6.78
CA ILE A 69 2.32 -1.16 -6.92
C ILE A 69 3.51 -0.94 -7.88
N ALA A 70 3.29 -0.26 -9.00
CA ALA A 70 4.33 -0.02 -10.00
C ALA A 70 5.50 0.80 -9.45
N TYR A 71 5.24 1.98 -8.86
CA TYR A 71 6.33 2.79 -8.32
C TYR A 71 6.96 2.15 -7.07
N ASP A 72 6.19 1.54 -6.19
CA ASP A 72 6.69 0.92 -4.95
C ASP A 72 7.50 -0.37 -5.24
N THR A 73 7.25 -1.02 -6.38
CA THR A 73 8.11 -2.10 -6.90
C THR A 73 9.47 -1.59 -7.37
N ILE A 74 9.52 -0.40 -7.97
CA ILE A 74 10.78 0.25 -8.37
C ILE A 74 11.58 0.61 -7.11
N TYR A 75 10.95 1.18 -6.09
CA TYR A 75 11.61 1.51 -4.81
C TYR A 75 12.07 0.25 -4.05
N ALA A 76 11.31 -0.84 -4.07
CA ALA A 76 11.73 -2.10 -3.44
C ALA A 76 13.02 -2.69 -4.04
N HIS A 77 13.35 -2.38 -5.30
CA HIS A 77 14.64 -2.77 -5.88
C HIS A 77 15.81 -1.95 -5.31
N GLN A 78 15.55 -0.71 -4.89
CA GLN A 78 16.53 0.18 -4.26
C GLN A 78 16.72 -0.16 -2.78
N ASP A 79 15.63 -0.50 -2.08
CA ASP A 79 15.62 -0.82 -0.65
C ASP A 79 16.21 -2.20 -0.31
N LYS A 80 16.64 -3.01 -1.29
CA LYS A 80 17.20 -4.36 -1.07
C LYS A 80 18.31 -4.41 -0.01
N LYS A 81 19.24 -3.45 -0.02
CA LYS A 81 20.39 -3.44 0.91
C LYS A 81 19.97 -3.11 2.35
N ASP A 82 18.95 -2.28 2.50
CA ASP A 82 18.45 -1.83 3.79
C ASP A 82 17.42 -2.83 4.37
N ASP A 83 16.59 -3.45 3.53
CA ASP A 83 15.69 -4.54 3.91
C ASP A 83 16.44 -5.75 4.48
N VAL A 84 17.62 -6.08 3.93
CA VAL A 84 18.52 -7.13 4.44
C VAL A 84 19.06 -6.76 5.83
N LYS A 85 19.46 -5.51 6.04
CA LYS A 85 19.95 -5.01 7.33
C LYS A 85 18.87 -4.95 8.41
N ALA A 86 17.63 -4.65 8.02
CA ALA A 86 16.50 -4.52 8.93
C ALA A 86 15.81 -5.86 9.26
N GLY A 87 16.14 -6.95 8.56
CA GLY A 87 15.58 -8.28 8.80
C GLY A 87 14.10 -8.41 8.42
N VAL A 88 13.62 -7.63 7.46
CA VAL A 88 12.20 -7.54 7.06
C VAL A 88 11.96 -8.35 5.79
N LYS A 89 10.78 -8.98 5.66
CA LYS A 89 10.41 -9.79 4.48
C LYS A 89 9.91 -8.86 3.36
N SER A 90 10.63 -8.81 2.24
CA SER A 90 10.31 -7.96 1.08
C SER A 90 10.15 -8.79 -0.20
N SER A 91 9.30 -8.35 -1.14
CA SER A 91 9.12 -9.00 -2.46
C SER A 91 10.44 -9.12 -3.23
N ALA A 92 11.32 -8.15 -3.02
CA ALA A 92 12.65 -8.10 -3.62
C ALA A 92 13.58 -9.24 -3.15
N LEU A 93 13.48 -9.68 -1.89
CA LEU A 93 14.24 -10.81 -1.32
C LEU A 93 13.76 -12.17 -1.83
N ARG A 94 12.48 -12.27 -2.19
CA ARG A 94 11.90 -13.50 -2.72
C ARG A 94 12.17 -13.67 -4.22
N CYS A 95 12.39 -12.56 -4.94
CA CYS A 95 12.76 -12.57 -6.35
C CYS A 95 14.28 -12.64 -6.57
N SER A 96 15.11 -12.11 -5.67
CA SER A 96 16.55 -12.36 -5.72
C SER A 96 16.91 -13.61 -4.93
N GLU A 97 17.34 -14.65 -5.64
CA GLU A 97 18.21 -15.69 -5.09
C GLU A 97 19.53 -15.04 -4.61
N ILE A 98 19.53 -14.41 -3.43
CA ILE A 98 20.78 -14.09 -2.76
C ILE A 98 21.10 -15.34 -1.92
N PRO A 99 22.11 -16.14 -2.31
CA PRO A 99 22.51 -17.29 -1.52
C PRO A 99 22.90 -16.81 -0.13
N ARG A 100 22.36 -17.44 0.90
CA ARG A 100 22.59 -17.09 2.31
C ARG A 100 23.99 -17.50 2.81
N HIS A 101 25.00 -17.45 1.94
CA HIS A 101 26.37 -17.86 2.24
C HIS A 101 27.39 -17.03 1.45
N THR A 102 27.71 -15.85 1.97
CA THR A 102 29.07 -15.30 1.89
C THR A 102 29.28 -14.45 3.13
N GLY A 103 29.63 -15.12 4.22
CA GLY A 103 30.45 -14.50 5.25
C GLY A 103 31.88 -14.56 4.78
N LEU A 104 32.36 -13.47 4.19
CA LEU A 104 33.75 -13.01 4.15
C LEU A 104 33.72 -11.48 3.97
#